data_AF-A0A8C7Z0N3-F1
#
_entry.id   AF-A0A8C7Z0N3-F1
#
_cell.length_a   1.000
_cell.length_b   1.000
_cell.length_c   1.000
_cell.angle_alpha   90.00
_cell.angle_beta   90.00
_cell.angle_gamma   90.00
#
_symmetry.space_group_name_H-M   'P 1'
#
loop_
_entity.id
_entity.type
_entity.pdbx_description
1 polymer ?
#
loop_
_entity_poly.entity_id
_entity_poly.type
_entity_poly.pdbx_seq_one_letter_code
_entity_poly.pdbx_strand_id
1 'polypeptide(L)'
;MFEKDAPNSSLTAIRRLRVSLVDELEEQIDSLLDVLVTQEVFTRDDREDVLGHPGSRGRVRKVLDILECKAEEAAQLFLSIKMKTSLNARTGLCVL
;
A
#
# COMPACT_ATOMS: atom_id res chain seq x y z
N MET A 1 6.76 3.54 28.84
CA MET A 1 7.83 3.03 27.95
C MET A 1 7.46 3.43 26.54
N PHE A 2 8.35 4.10 25.80
CA PHE A 2 8.18 4.31 24.36
C PHE A 2 8.64 3.02 23.68
N GLU A 3 7.72 2.28 23.07
CA GLU A 3 8.05 1.09 22.27
C GLU A 3 8.87 1.52 21.06
N LYS A 4 10.19 1.50 21.30
CA LYS A 4 11.30 1.31 20.39
C LYS A 4 10.84 0.93 18.98
N ASP A 5 10.75 1.92 18.09
CA ASP A 5 10.72 1.73 16.64
C ASP A 5 11.74 0.67 16.27
N ALA A 6 11.26 -0.52 15.96
CA ALA A 6 12.10 -1.55 15.37
C ALA A 6 12.62 -0.95 14.05
N PRO A 7 13.95 -0.83 13.85
CA PRO A 7 14.51 -0.26 12.62
C PRO A 7 14.16 -1.05 11.35
N ASN A 8 13.44 -2.17 11.51
CA ASN A 8 12.99 -3.10 10.47
C ASN A 8 11.45 -3.21 10.40
N SER A 9 10.72 -2.25 11.00
CA SER A 9 9.27 -2.17 10.89
C SER A 9 8.85 -1.90 9.44
N SER A 10 7.75 -2.51 9.00
CA SER A 10 7.16 -2.29 7.69
C SER A 10 6.69 -0.85 7.52
N LEU A 11 6.23 -0.21 8.60
CA LEU A 11 5.92 1.21 8.62
C LEU A 11 7.16 2.07 8.33
N THR A 12 8.30 1.74 8.93
CA THR A 12 9.57 2.43 8.66
C THR A 12 10.03 2.22 7.22
N ALA A 13 9.82 1.02 6.66
CA ALA A 13 10.11 0.74 5.25
C ALA A 13 9.21 1.57 4.31
N ILE A 14 7.90 1.64 4.59
CA ILE A 14 6.95 2.47 3.83
C ILE A 14 7.35 3.94 3.91
N ARG A 15 7.71 4.46 5.09
CA ARG A 15 8.17 5.85 5.26
C ARG A 15 9.42 6.15 4.45
N ARG A 16 10.41 5.27 4.47
CA ARG A 16 11.65 5.43 3.68
C ARG A 16 11.39 5.38 2.19
N LEU A 17 10.53 4.46 1.76
CA LEU A 17 10.23 4.24 0.35
C LEU A 17 9.08 5.13 -0.16
N ARG A 18 8.49 5.99 0.68
CA ARG A 18 7.25 6.74 0.36
C ARG A 18 7.31 7.45 -0.99
N VAL A 19 8.42 8.12 -1.29
CA VAL A 19 8.59 8.84 -2.55
C VAL A 19 8.65 7.87 -3.74
N SER A 20 9.39 6.77 -3.61
CA SER A 20 9.48 5.71 -4.64
C SER A 20 8.14 5.00 -4.83
N LEU A 21 7.45 4.67 -3.73
CA LEU A 21 6.14 4.03 -3.74
C LEU A 21 5.09 4.89 -4.42
N VAL A 22 5.10 6.20 -4.19
CA VAL A 22 4.18 7.12 -4.86
C VAL A 22 4.37 7.10 -6.37
N ASP A 23 5.61 7.07 -6.84
CA ASP A 23 5.94 7.05 -8.27
C ASP A 23 5.61 5.68 -8.91
N GLU A 24 6.02 4.58 -8.26
CA GLU A 24 5.77 3.22 -8.77
C GLU A 24 4.29 2.82 -8.78
N LEU A 25 3.51 3.31 -7.81
CA LEU A 25 2.11 2.91 -7.65
C LEU A 25 1.13 3.88 -8.31
N GLU A 26 1.57 5.03 -8.82
CA GLU A 26 0.63 6.00 -9.40
C GLU A 26 -0.12 5.43 -10.60
N GLU A 27 0.54 4.60 -11.41
CA GLU A 27 -0.08 4.00 -12.59
C GLU A 27 -1.01 2.82 -12.27
N GLN A 28 -0.82 2.20 -11.09
CA GLN A 28 -1.53 0.98 -10.69
C GLN A 28 -2.39 1.19 -9.44
N ILE A 29 -2.65 2.44 -9.08
CA ILE A 29 -3.32 2.79 -7.82
C ILE A 29 -4.75 2.22 -7.76
N ASP A 30 -5.49 2.25 -8.86
CA ASP A 30 -6.86 1.74 -8.89
C ASP A 30 -6.90 0.22 -8.67
N SER A 31 -6.00 -0.54 -9.30
CA SER A 31 -5.87 -1.99 -9.08
C SER A 31 -5.35 -2.31 -7.69
N LEU A 32 -4.38 -1.55 -7.18
CA LEU A 32 -3.86 -1.73 -5.83
C LEU A 32 -4.94 -1.48 -4.78
N LEU A 33 -5.75 -0.43 -4.96
CA LEU A 33 -6.83 -0.09 -4.05
C LEU A 33 -7.88 -1.20 -4.01
N ASP A 34 -8.22 -1.79 -5.16
CA ASP A 34 -9.13 -2.94 -5.23
C ASP A 34 -8.59 -4.16 -4.47
N VAL A 35 -7.29 -4.47 -4.62
CA VAL A 35 -6.63 -5.55 -3.88
C VAL A 35 -6.61 -5.26 -2.37
N LEU A 36 -6.33 -4.02 -1.96
CA LEU A 36 -6.30 -3.64 -0.54
C LEU A 36 -7.67 -3.74 0.11
N VAL A 37 -8.74 -3.42 -0.62
CA VAL A 37 -10.13 -3.60 -0.15
C VAL A 37 -10.50 -5.09 -0.11
N THR A 38 -10.12 -5.85 -1.13
CA THR A 38 -10.36 -7.30 -1.21
C THR A 38 -9.64 -8.07 -0.09
N GLN A 39 -8.45 -7.61 0.31
CA GLN A 39 -7.69 -8.16 1.43
C GLN A 39 -8.13 -7.59 2.79
N GLU A 40 -9.23 -6.83 2.82
CA GLU A 40 -9.80 -6.20 4.04
C GLU A 40 -8.83 -5.27 4.79
N VAL A 41 -7.74 -4.86 4.14
CA VAL A 41 -6.80 -3.86 4.67
C VAL A 41 -7.48 -2.49 4.67
N PHE A 42 -8.22 -2.20 3.60
CA PHE A 42 -8.98 -0.98 3.41
C PHE A 42 -10.46 -1.28 3.58
N THR A 43 -11.14 -0.44 4.34
CA THR A 43 -12.60 -0.45 4.41
C THR A 43 -13.19 0.28 3.21
N ARG A 44 -14.50 0.18 3.05
CA ARG A 44 -15.22 0.94 2.02
C ARG A 44 -15.02 2.45 2.18
N ASP A 45 -14.96 2.93 3.43
CA ASP A 45 -14.75 4.34 3.75
C ASP A 45 -13.33 4.79 3.33
N ASP A 46 -12.30 4.00 3.67
CA ASP A 46 -10.92 4.26 3.25
C ASP A 46 -10.80 4.33 1.71
N ARG A 47 -11.53 3.47 0.99
CA ARG A 47 -11.57 3.50 -0.48
C ARG A 47 -12.18 4.80 -1.00
N GLU A 48 -13.32 5.22 -0.45
CA GLU A 48 -13.98 6.47 -0.88
C GLU A 48 -13.12 7.70 -0.56
N ASP A 49 -12.48 7.71 0.60
CA ASP A 49 -11.55 8.76 1.02
C ASP A 49 -10.37 8.87 0.03
N VAL A 50 -9.76 7.73 -0.35
CA VAL A 50 -8.72 7.70 -1.39
C VAL A 50 -9.24 8.20 -2.74
N LEU A 51 -10.39 7.71 -3.20
CA LEU A 51 -10.96 8.08 -4.50
C LEU A 51 -11.34 9.56 -4.59
N GLY A 52 -11.70 10.16 -3.45
CA GLY A 52 -12.00 11.59 -3.31
C GLY A 52 -10.78 12.50 -3.54
N HIS A 53 -9.55 11.98 -3.46
CA HIS A 53 -8.36 12.76 -3.75
C HIS A 53 -8.12 12.91 -5.27
N PRO A 54 -7.86 14.13 -5.76
CA PRO A 54 -7.55 14.38 -7.16
C PRO A 54 -6.13 13.90 -7.50
N GLY A 55 -6.01 13.16 -8.60
CA GLY A 55 -4.75 12.72 -9.19
C GLY A 55 -4.15 11.47 -8.53
N SER A 56 -3.57 10.60 -9.36
CA SER A 56 -3.07 9.28 -8.93
C SER A 56 -2.03 9.36 -7.81
N ARG A 57 -1.08 10.31 -7.90
CA ARG A 57 -0.07 10.54 -6.85
C ARG A 57 -0.70 10.99 -5.52
N GLY A 58 -1.78 11.77 -5.57
CA GLY A 58 -2.53 12.19 -4.39
C GLY A 58 -3.21 10.99 -3.71
N ARG A 59 -3.82 10.12 -4.52
CA ARG A 59 -4.43 8.87 -4.06
C ARG A 59 -3.42 7.93 -3.43
N VAL A 60 -2.25 7.72 -4.05
CA VAL A 60 -1.20 6.87 -3.45
C VAL A 60 -0.72 7.45 -2.13
N ARG A 61 -0.48 8.77 -2.05
CA ARG A 61 -0.08 9.41 -0.78
C ARG A 61 -1.11 9.16 0.31
N LYS A 62 -2.38 9.21 -0.03
CA LYS A 62 -3.49 8.96 0.89
C LYS A 62 -3.54 7.49 1.34
N VAL A 63 -3.34 6.54 0.44
CA VAL A 63 -3.18 5.12 0.78
C VAL A 63 -2.05 4.92 1.80
N LEU A 64 -0.87 5.50 1.53
CA LEU A 64 0.26 5.40 2.45
C LEU A 64 -0.03 6.05 3.80
N ASP A 65 -0.75 7.17 3.81
CA ASP A 65 -1.17 7.87 5.04
C ASP A 65 -2.11 7.02 5.90
N ILE A 66 -3.11 6.38 5.27
CA ILE A 66 -4.04 5.46 5.94
C ILE A 66 -3.28 4.24 6.48
N LEU A 67 -2.33 3.68 5.73
CA LEU A 67 -1.48 2.57 6.19
C LEU A 67 -0.63 2.97 7.42
N GLU A 68 -0.11 4.21 7.44
CA GLU A 68 0.59 4.74 8.60
C GLU A 68 -0.32 4.89 9.83
N CYS A 69 -1.61 5.16 9.61
CA CYS A 69 -2.61 5.32 10.68
C CYS A 69 -3.18 3.99 11.19
N LYS A 70 -3.27 2.94 10.35
CA LYS A 70 -3.92 1.66 10.68
C LYS A 70 -3.07 0.66 11.48
N ALA A 71 -1.75 0.89 11.61
CA ALA A 71 -0.74 0.07 12.30
C ALA A 71 0.08 -0.91 11.43
N GLU A 72 1.05 -1.57 12.07
CA GLU A 72 2.10 -2.41 11.48
C GLU A 72 1.55 -3.54 10.59
N GLU A 73 0.45 -4.17 10.99
CA GLU A 73 -0.12 -5.30 10.25
C GLU A 73 -0.58 -4.90 8.85
N ALA A 74 -1.20 -3.71 8.72
CA ALA A 74 -1.62 -3.18 7.42
C ALA A 74 -0.41 -2.92 6.51
N ALA A 75 0.68 -2.38 7.09
CA ALA A 75 1.93 -2.15 6.37
C ALA A 75 2.60 -3.45 5.92
N GLN A 76 2.60 -4.49 6.77
CA GLN A 76 3.13 -5.82 6.42
C GLN A 76 2.34 -6.47 5.28
N LEU A 77 1.01 -6.40 5.34
CA LEU A 77 0.13 -6.93 4.28
C LEU A 77 0.36 -6.18 2.97
N PHE A 78 0.44 -4.85 3.02
CA PHE A 78 0.75 -4.03 1.85
C PHE A 78 2.08 -4.41 1.19
N LEU A 79 3.16 -4.54 1.97
CA LEU A 79 4.46 -4.96 1.43
C LEU A 79 4.41 -6.38 0.87
N SER A 80 3.65 -7.28 1.51
CA SER A 80 3.43 -8.64 1.01
C SER A 80 2.67 -8.68 -0.32
N ILE A 81 1.66 -7.82 -0.50
CA ILE A 81 0.91 -7.66 -1.76
C ILE A 81 1.82 -7.08 -2.85
N LYS A 82 2.59 -6.03 -2.53
CA LYS A 82 3.55 -5.43 -3.47
C LYS A 82 4.59 -6.46 -3.91
N MET A 83 5.12 -7.25 -2.99
CA MET A 83 6.09 -8.31 -3.30
C MET A 83 5.47 -9.36 -4.23
N LYS A 84 4.24 -9.83 -3.97
CA LYS A 84 3.53 -10.75 -4.89
C LYS A 84 3.32 -10.15 -6.28
N THR A 85 2.95 -8.88 -6.36
CA THR A 85 2.73 -8.18 -7.64
C THR A 85 4.05 -8.06 -8.44
N SER A 86 5.16 -7.78 -7.75
CA SER A 86 6.50 -7.72 -8.36
C SER A 86 7.04 -9.11 -8.77
N LEU A 87 6.71 -10.18 -8.02
CA LEU A 87 7.05 -11.56 -8.41
C LEU A 87 6.22 -12.05 -9.59
N ASN A 88 4.94 -11.70 -9.68
CA ASN A 88 4.09 -12.05 -10.82
C ASN A 88 4.55 -11.37 -12.14
N ALA A 89 5.26 -10.24 -12.07
CA ALA A 89 5.90 -9.64 -13.24
C ALA A 89 7.13 -10.44 -13.75
N ARG A 90 7.71 -11.33 -12.93
CA ARG A 90 8.87 -12.18 -13.30
C ARG A 90 8.49 -13.59 -13.72
N THR A 91 7.30 -14.06 -13.36
CA THR A 91 6.74 -15.33 -13.83
C THR A 91 5.44 -15.05 -14.56
N GLY A 92 5.49 -14.94 -15.88
CA GLY A 92 4.31 -14.95 -16.74
C GLY A 92 3.56 -16.27 -16.61
N LEU A 93 2.72 -16.38 -15.57
CA LEU A 93 1.80 -17.48 -15.42
C LEU A 93 0.38 -16.90 -15.45
N CYS A 94 -0.20 -16.92 -16.66
CA CYS A 94 -1.63 -17.02 -16.84
C CYS A 94 -2.16 -18.16 -15.96
N VAL A 95 -3.04 -17.82 -15.01
CA VAL A 95 -4.04 -18.69 -14.39
C VAL A 95 -5.14 -17.70 -13.96
N LEU A 96 -6.33 -17.62 -14.57
CA LEU A 96 -7.14 -18.54 -15.37
C LEU A 96 -7.81 -17.81 -16.54
#